data_AF-A0A522VIA7-F1
#
_entry.id   AF-A0A522VIA7-F1
#
_cell.length_a   1.000
_cell.length_b   1.000
_cell.length_c   1.000
_cell.angle_alpha   90.00
_cell.angle_beta   90.00
_cell.angle_gamma   90.00
#
_symmetry.space_group_name_H-M   'P 1'
#
loop_
_entity.id
_entity.type
_entity.pdbx_description
1 polymer ?
#
loop_
_entity_poly.entity_id
_entity_poly.type
_entity_poly.pdbx_seq_one_letter_code
_entity_poly.pdbx_strand_id
1 'polypeptide(L)'
;MEQPRIAFTAVYLRAQHGYIGFVEELPGLNSHGRTIDEARANLQRLAAVVFDEERAHAEELLSGKEVVREAFYLQLRTRAELDA
;
A
#
# COMPACT_ATOMS: atom_id res chain seq x y z
N MET A 1 12.65 -17.72 7.62
CA MET A 1 13.11 -16.38 7.23
C MET A 1 12.01 -15.42 7.62
N GLU A 2 12.31 -14.36 8.37
CA GLU A 2 11.30 -13.34 8.67
C GLU A 2 10.93 -12.62 7.37
N GLN A 3 9.62 -12.46 7.13
CA GLN A 3 9.14 -11.68 5.99
C GLN A 3 9.33 -10.19 6.28
N PRO A 4 9.95 -9.41 5.39
CA PRO A 4 10.12 -7.98 5.60
C PRO A 4 8.75 -7.30 5.73
N ARG A 5 8.57 -6.48 6.75
CA ARG A 5 7.34 -5.69 6.96
C ARG A 5 7.60 -4.24 6.60
N ILE A 6 6.76 -3.71 5.72
CA ILE A 6 6.66 -2.28 5.42
C ILE A 6 5.37 -1.77 6.05
N ALA A 7 5.42 -0.60 6.69
CA ALA A 7 4.25 0.03 7.29
C ALA A 7 3.87 1.27 6.47
N PHE A 8 2.57 1.39 6.20
CA PHE A 8 1.94 2.56 5.57
C PHE A 8 0.82 3.08 6.48
N THR A 9 0.33 4.28 6.19
CA THR A 9 -0.78 4.89 6.92
C THR A 9 -2.11 4.52 6.28
N ALA A 10 -2.80 3.53 6.87
CA ALA A 10 -4.16 3.18 6.47
C ALA A 10 -5.19 4.10 7.15
N VAL A 11 -6.03 4.75 6.36
CA VAL A 11 -7.12 5.62 6.82
C VAL A 11 -8.46 4.94 6.55
N TYR A 12 -9.35 4.99 7.54
CA TYR A 12 -10.69 4.43 7.45
C TYR A 12 -11.73 5.51 7.74
N LEU A 13 -12.44 5.93 6.69
CA LEU A 13 -13.52 6.91 6.77
C LEU A 13 -14.85 6.21 6.93
N ARG A 14 -15.64 6.61 7.94
CA ARG A 14 -17.04 6.18 8.06
C ARG A 14 -17.91 6.85 7.00
N ALA A 15 -18.66 6.06 6.24
CA ALA A 15 -19.58 6.49 5.20
C ALA A 15 -21.03 6.07 5.52
N GLN A 16 -22.00 6.50 4.69
CA GLN A 16 -23.42 6.24 4.91
C GLN A 16 -23.75 4.74 5.08
N HIS A 17 -23.06 3.86 4.35
CA HIS A 17 -23.34 2.42 4.33
C HIS A 17 -22.14 1.56 4.75
N GLY A 18 -21.22 2.10 5.57
CA GLY A 18 -20.07 1.34 6.07
C GLY A 18 -18.81 2.20 6.20
N TYR A 19 -17.69 1.67 5.72
CA TYR A 19 -16.37 2.27 5.79
C TYR A 19 -15.69 2.24 4.42
N ILE A 20 -14.93 3.29 4.14
CA ILE A 20 -13.99 3.39 3.02
C ILE A 20 -12.59 3.35 3.63
N GLY A 21 -11.76 2.39 3.21
CA GLY A 21 -10.36 2.29 3.59
C GLY A 21 -9.46 2.75 2.45
N PHE A 22 -8.35 3.43 2.74
CA PHE A 22 -7.32 3.74 1.75
C PHE A 22 -5.95 3.89 2.43
N VAL A 23 -4.87 3.89 1.64
CA VAL A 23 -3.50 4.11 2.14
C VAL A 23 -3.04 5.52 1.70
N GLU A 24 -2.64 6.38 2.65
CA GLU A 24 -2.27 7.78 2.33
C GLU A 24 -1.09 7.86 1.36
N GLU A 25 -0.10 6.99 1.50
CA GLU A 25 1.13 7.00 0.70
C GLU A 25 1.00 6.27 -0.64
N LEU A 26 -0.10 5.54 -0.88
CA LEU A 26 -0.33 4.74 -2.08
C LEU A 26 -1.64 5.17 -2.78
N PRO A 27 -1.57 6.15 -3.69
CA PRO A 27 -2.72 6.60 -4.46
C PRO A 27 -3.38 5.43 -5.20
N GLY A 28 -4.72 5.42 -5.21
CA GLY A 28 -5.51 4.39 -5.91
C GLY A 28 -5.69 3.08 -5.14
N LEU A 29 -5.07 2.90 -3.98
CA LEU A 29 -5.28 1.74 -3.13
C LEU A 29 -6.40 1.99 -2.13
N ASN A 30 -7.63 1.61 -2.47
CA ASN A 30 -8.81 1.79 -1.63
C ASN A 30 -9.68 0.53 -1.52
N SER A 31 -10.40 0.42 -0.42
CA SER A 31 -11.33 -0.67 -0.12
C SER A 31 -12.63 -0.15 0.47
N HIS A 32 -13.65 -0.99 0.48
CA HIS A 32 -14.93 -0.72 1.15
C HIS A 32 -15.28 -1.90 2.06
N GLY A 33 -16.03 -1.64 3.12
CA GLY A 33 -16.58 -2.69 4.00
C GLY A 33 -17.79 -2.17 4.76
N ARG A 34 -18.74 -3.04 5.10
CA ARG A 34 -19.92 -2.64 5.92
C ARG A 34 -19.51 -2.40 7.36
N THR A 35 -18.46 -3.08 7.82
CA THR A 35 -17.82 -2.88 9.12
C THR A 35 -16.37 -2.42 8.96
N ILE A 36 -15.79 -1.88 10.04
CA ILE A 36 -14.38 -1.47 10.04
C ILE A 36 -13.44 -2.67 9.84
N ASP A 37 -13.79 -3.84 10.37
CA ASP A 37 -13.00 -5.06 10.22
C ASP A 37 -13.06 -5.61 8.79
N GLU A 38 -14.23 -5.53 8.15
CA GLU A 38 -14.36 -5.84 6.72
C GLU A 38 -13.48 -4.89 5.87
N ALA A 39 -13.51 -3.58 6.14
CA ALA A 39 -12.70 -2.62 5.40
C ALA A 39 -11.19 -2.84 5.60
N ARG A 40 -10.74 -3.16 6.82
CA ARG A 40 -9.35 -3.53 7.14
C ARG A 40 -8.90 -4.76 6.35
N ALA A 41 -9.67 -5.85 6.45
CA ALA A 41 -9.36 -7.10 5.76
C ALA A 41 -9.34 -6.90 4.23
N ASN A 42 -10.29 -6.13 3.70
CA ASN A 42 -10.34 -5.83 2.27
C ASN A 42 -9.14 -5.00 1.81
N LEU A 43 -8.75 -3.97 2.59
CA LEU A 43 -7.59 -3.13 2.24
C LEU A 43 -6.30 -3.95 2.23
N GLN A 44 -6.11 -4.80 3.24
CA GLN A 44 -4.91 -5.64 3.34
C GLN A 44 -4.83 -6.67 2.21
N ARG A 45 -5.96 -7.31 1.85
CA ARG A 45 -5.99 -8.22 0.70
C ARG A 45 -5.70 -7.51 -0.61
N LEU A 46 -6.33 -6.37 -0.85
CA LEU A 46 -6.11 -5.61 -2.09
C LEU A 46 -4.64 -5.15 -2.19
N ALA A 47 -4.05 -4.68 -1.09
CA ALA A 47 -2.64 -4.29 -1.06
C ALA A 47 -1.73 -5.44 -1.49
N ALA A 48 -1.94 -6.63 -0.93
CA ALA A 48 -1.16 -7.82 -1.27
C ALA A 48 -1.25 -8.15 -2.77
N VAL A 49 -2.47 -8.16 -3.34
CA VAL A 49 -2.69 -8.41 -4.76
C VAL A 49 -1.97 -7.39 -5.63
N VAL A 50 -2.11 -6.10 -5.34
CA VAL A 50 -1.45 -5.03 -6.11
C VAL A 50 0.08 -5.17 -6.05
N PHE A 51 0.65 -5.43 -4.88
CA PHE A 51 2.10 -5.62 -4.76
C PHE A 51 2.60 -6.86 -5.51
N ASP A 52 1.84 -7.95 -5.50
CA ASP A 52 2.19 -9.17 -6.22
C ASP A 52 2.11 -8.96 -7.74
N GLU A 53 1.06 -8.28 -8.23
CA GLU A 53 0.89 -7.93 -9.65
C GLU A 53 1.98 -6.99 -10.14
N GLU A 54 2.31 -5.92 -9.40
CA GLU A 54 3.37 -4.97 -9.77
C GLU A 54 4.75 -5.64 -9.79
N ARG A 55 5.03 -6.57 -8.87
CA ARG A 55 6.27 -7.36 -8.89
C ARG A 55 6.34 -8.27 -10.11
N ALA A 56 5.27 -9.00 -10.41
CA ALA A 56 5.19 -9.86 -11.58
C ALA A 56 5.35 -9.05 -12.88
N HIS A 57 4.70 -7.89 -12.98
CA HIS A 57 4.82 -7.00 -14.13
C HIS A 57 6.25 -6.45 -14.28
N ALA A 58 6.90 -6.05 -13.18
CA ALA A 58 8.29 -5.61 -13.20
C ALA A 58 9.25 -6.74 -13.61
N GLU A 59 9.01 -7.98 -13.18
CA GLU A 59 9.79 -9.15 -13.60
C GLU A 59 9.67 -9.40 -15.11
N GLU A 60 8.45 -9.32 -15.67
CA GLU A 60 8.23 -9.44 -17.11
C GLU A 60 8.95 -8.33 -17.89
N LEU A 61 8.78 -7.07 -17.48
CA LEU A 61 9.37 -5.91 -18.13
C LEU A 61 10.91 -5.93 -18.12
N LEU A 62 11.50 -6.47 -17.05
CA LEU A 62 12.95 -6.52 -16.84
C LEU A 62 13.59 -7.82 -17.37
N SER A 63 12.80 -8.76 -17.89
CA SER A 63 13.30 -10.03 -18.40
C SER A 63 14.37 -9.82 -19.49
N GLY A 64 15.51 -10.48 -19.31
CA GLY A 64 16.67 -10.39 -20.21
C GLY A 64 17.48 -9.09 -20.11
N LYS A 65 17.16 -8.18 -19.18
CA LYS A 65 17.94 -6.95 -18.93
C LYS A 65 18.94 -7.16 -17.79
N GLU A 66 20.08 -6.52 -17.89
CA GLU A 66 21.03 -6.42 -16.78
C GLU A 66 20.52 -5.37 -15.78
N VAL A 67 20.27 -5.77 -14.53
CA VAL A 67 19.66 -4.91 -13.49
C VAL A 67 20.40 -5.03 -12.16
N VAL A 68 20.45 -3.93 -11.40
CA VAL A 68 20.94 -3.88 -10.02
C VAL A 68 19.75 -3.71 -9.08
N ARG A 69 19.72 -4.47 -7.99
CA ARG A 69 18.70 -4.38 -6.94
C ARG A 69 19.37 -4.01 -5.62
N GLU A 70 18.87 -2.95 -4.98
CA GLU A 70 19.35 -2.50 -3.68
C GLU A 70 18.18 -2.08 -2.79
N ALA A 71 18.42 -2.00 -1.49
CA ALA A 71 17.43 -1.47 -0.57
C ALA A 71 17.31 0.04 -0.77
N PHE A 72 16.08 0.52 -0.98
CA PHE A 72 15.79 1.94 -1.17
C PHE A 72 15.09 2.49 0.07
N TYR A 73 15.76 3.38 0.79
CA TYR A 73 15.25 3.98 2.03
C TYR A 73 14.80 5.42 1.76
N LEU A 74 13.58 5.74 2.18
CA LEU A 74 13.01 7.08 2.10
C LEU A 74 12.88 7.68 3.49
N GLN A 75 13.38 8.91 3.66
CA GLN A 75 13.04 9.75 4.81
C GLN A 75 11.79 10.55 4.47
N LEU A 76 10.64 10.11 4.97
CA LEU A 76 9.40 10.86 4.83
C LEU A 76 9.40 12.04 5.81
N ARG A 77 8.98 13.21 5.32
CA ARG A 77 8.66 14.34 6.20
C ARG A 77 7.30 14.12 6.82
N THR A 78 7.16 14.49 8.08
CA THR A 78 5.89 14.52 8.79
C THR A 78 5.01 15.66 8.28
N ARG A 79 3.69 15.55 8.45
CA ARG A 79 2.75 16.62 8.06
C ARG A 79 3.09 17.95 8.77
N ALA A 80 3.50 17.88 10.03
CA ALA A 80 3.94 19.04 10.81
C ALA A 80 5.17 19.75 10.21
N GLU A 81 6.05 19.04 9.50
CA GLU A 81 7.22 19.62 8.81
C GLU A 81 6.90 20.14 7.41
N LEU A 82 5.74 19.78 6.84
CA LEU A 82 5.28 20.29 5.55
C LEU A 82 4.47 21.58 5.68
N ASP A 83 3.83 21.78 6.83
CA ASP A 83 3.00 22.95 7.15
C ASP A 83 3.81 24.12 7.77
N ALA A 84 5.11 23.95 7.98
CA ALA A 84 6.05 24.92 8.55
C ALA A 84 6.91 25.62 7.48
#